data_AF-A0A3M1BX91-F1
#
_entry.id   AF-A0A3M1BX91-F1
#
_cell.length_a   1.000
_cell.length_b   1.000
_cell.length_c   1.000
_cell.angle_alpha   90.00
_cell.angle_beta   90.00
_cell.angle_gamma   90.00
#
_symmetry.space_group_name_H-M   'P 1'
#
loop_
_entity.id
_entity.type
_entity.pdbx_description
1 polymer ?
#
loop_
_entity_poly.entity_id
_entity_poly.type
_entity_poly.pdbx_seq_one_letter_code
_entity_poly.pdbx_strand_id
1 'polypeptide(L)'
;MFNMRYINTLLCFALCSLVIAGCVTQKKKDDVSKLGKVYHNTTARYNGYYNADLLIQESILQLEQQHLDNYSQLLAIYPYVEASNPKAVAEDLDLAMEKVSVVVNLHRVSQWTDDCYLIFGKAQFLKQEYESAEETFEFMTAEFHPTEVAAREAKTKSGKRLKKAAKRGENTDKEAVKQLSKKQRIKLAKQKQKEREKERKQRNKEIKKARKKGGKAPPRKPKEEPKEETSIVDAGETEEPADTIRHRPAPGSIRLGDVKPIIPEGDPEKYIIKHRPVYQEAVLWLARTYIERENYAQAER
;
A
#
# COMPACT_ATOMS: atom_id res chain seq x y z
N MET A 1 -19.63 46.73 -49.43
CA MET A 1 -19.93 47.01 -48.01
C MET A 1 -20.06 45.68 -47.29
N PHE A 2 -19.11 45.31 -46.43
CA PHE A 2 -19.26 44.13 -45.57
C PHE A 2 -20.48 44.34 -44.68
N ASN A 3 -21.46 43.43 -44.76
CA ASN A 3 -22.69 43.53 -43.97
C ASN A 3 -22.32 43.44 -42.48
N MET A 4 -22.41 44.57 -41.76
CA MET A 4 -22.07 44.70 -40.34
C MET A 4 -22.79 43.67 -39.44
N ARG A 5 -23.94 43.16 -39.89
CA ARG A 5 -24.73 42.11 -39.23
C ARG A 5 -24.06 40.72 -39.28
N TYR A 6 -23.31 40.40 -40.34
CA TYR A 6 -22.55 39.15 -40.45
C TYR A 6 -21.28 39.16 -39.59
N ILE A 7 -20.63 40.31 -39.44
CA ILE A 7 -19.47 40.47 -38.56
C ILE A 7 -19.91 40.36 -37.09
N ASN A 8 -21.01 40.99 -36.70
CA ASN A 8 -21.53 40.90 -35.32
C ASN A 8 -22.01 39.48 -34.97
N THR A 9 -22.60 38.74 -35.92
CA THR A 9 -23.00 37.34 -35.68
C THR A 9 -21.79 36.41 -35.55
N LEU A 10 -20.75 36.55 -36.38
CA LEU A 10 -19.49 35.82 -36.24
C LEU A 10 -18.79 36.13 -34.91
N LEU A 11 -18.80 37.39 -34.48
CA LEU A 11 -18.20 37.81 -33.20
C LEU A 11 -18.99 37.25 -32.00
N CYS A 12 -20.32 37.18 -32.08
CA CYS A 12 -21.14 36.48 -31.08
C CYS A 12 -20.89 34.97 -31.03
N PHE A 13 -20.69 34.30 -32.18
CA PHE A 13 -20.32 32.88 -32.21
C PHE A 13 -18.92 32.64 -31.63
N ALA A 14 -17.95 33.51 -31.94
CA ALA A 14 -16.61 33.45 -31.36
C ALA A 14 -16.65 33.67 -29.83
N LEU A 15 -17.43 34.65 -29.35
CA LEU A 15 -17.61 34.90 -27.92
C LEU A 15 -18.31 33.74 -27.21
N CYS A 16 -19.35 33.14 -27.82
CA CYS A 16 -20.01 31.96 -27.27
C CYS A 16 -19.07 30.74 -27.22
N SER A 17 -18.21 30.56 -28.23
CA SER A 17 -17.21 29.49 -28.23
C SER A 17 -16.19 29.64 -27.09
N LEU A 18 -15.82 30.88 -26.75
CA LEU A 18 -14.92 31.21 -25.66
C LEU A 18 -15.56 30.93 -24.28
N VAL A 19 -16.86 31.22 -24.15
CA VAL A 19 -17.62 30.98 -22.91
C VAL A 19 -17.84 29.47 -22.66
N ILE A 20 -18.08 28.67 -23.72
CA ILE A 20 -18.23 27.22 -23.59
C ILE A 20 -16.89 26.54 -23.23
N ALA A 21 -15.76 27.09 -23.66
CA ALA A 21 -14.42 26.60 -23.31
C ALA A 21 -14.03 26.85 -21.83
N GLY A 22 -14.72 27.77 -21.14
CA GLY A 22 -14.43 28.14 -19.74
C GLY A 22 -15.02 27.23 -18.67
N CYS A 23 -15.86 26.25 -19.03
CA CYS A 23 -16.45 25.31 -18.07
C CYS A 23 -15.43 24.27 -17.58
N VAL A 24 -14.56 24.66 -16.65
CA VAL A 24 -13.65 23.74 -15.96
C VAL A 24 -14.37 23.05 -14.81
N THR A 25 -14.56 21.74 -14.92
CA THR A 25 -15.06 20.91 -13.81
C THR A 25 -13.94 20.67 -12.80
N GLN A 26 -14.12 21.08 -11.53
CA GLN A 26 -13.21 20.71 -10.45
C GLN A 26 -13.30 19.21 -10.18
N LYS A 27 -12.31 18.45 -10.68
CA LYS A 27 -12.13 17.03 -10.35
C LYS A 27 -11.18 16.91 -9.16
N LYS A 28 -11.35 15.86 -8.36
CA LYS A 28 -10.39 15.54 -7.30
C LYS A 28 -9.04 15.19 -7.94
N LYS A 29 -7.93 15.55 -7.28
CA LYS A 29 -6.55 15.34 -7.76
C LYS A 29 -6.27 13.88 -8.15
N ASP A 30 -6.94 12.93 -7.50
CA ASP A 30 -6.75 11.49 -7.73
C ASP A 30 -7.71 10.88 -8.78
N ASP A 31 -8.70 11.63 -9.28
CA ASP A 31 -9.69 11.13 -10.25
C ASP A 31 -9.35 11.60 -11.68
N VAL A 32 -8.28 11.01 -12.24
CA VAL A 32 -7.79 11.31 -13.59
C VAL A 32 -8.49 10.49 -14.67
N SER A 33 -8.72 11.13 -15.84
CA SER A 33 -9.18 10.43 -17.05
C SER A 33 -8.14 9.42 -17.53
N LYS A 34 -8.52 8.44 -18.37
CA LYS A 34 -7.59 7.47 -18.96
C LYS A 34 -6.43 8.14 -19.68
N LEU A 35 -6.70 9.17 -20.49
CA LEU A 35 -5.67 9.95 -21.19
C LEU A 35 -4.77 10.73 -20.22
N GLY A 36 -5.35 11.31 -19.17
CA GLY A 36 -4.57 11.97 -18.11
C GLY A 36 -3.66 10.98 -17.38
N LYS A 37 -4.12 9.75 -17.14
CA LYS A 37 -3.28 8.70 -16.55
C LYS A 37 -2.12 8.30 -17.47
N VAL A 38 -2.33 8.24 -18.78
CA VAL A 38 -1.24 7.99 -19.74
C VAL A 38 -0.20 9.10 -19.65
N TYR A 39 -0.62 10.37 -19.66
CA TYR A 39 0.28 11.51 -19.50
C TYR A 39 1.10 11.41 -18.20
N HIS A 40 0.44 11.19 -17.06
CA HIS A 40 1.13 11.02 -15.78
C HIS A 40 2.11 9.83 -15.80
N ASN A 41 1.72 8.70 -16.39
CA ASN A 41 2.59 7.53 -16.50
C ASN A 41 3.81 7.79 -17.41
N THR A 42 3.63 8.44 -18.56
CA THR A 42 4.73 8.73 -19.48
C THR A 42 5.68 9.75 -18.90
N THR A 43 5.16 10.81 -18.30
CA THR A 43 5.97 11.86 -17.67
C THR A 43 6.74 11.31 -16.48
N ALA A 44 6.08 10.53 -15.60
CA ALA A 44 6.75 9.87 -14.48
C ALA A 44 7.88 8.94 -14.93
N ARG A 45 7.62 8.11 -15.96
CA ARG A 45 8.60 7.15 -16.48
C ARG A 45 9.84 7.84 -17.02
N TYR A 46 9.67 8.76 -17.96
CA TYR A 46 10.78 9.28 -18.75
C TYR A 46 11.43 10.53 -18.14
N ASN A 47 10.68 11.35 -17.41
CA ASN A 47 11.26 12.57 -16.82
C ASN A 47 11.88 12.30 -15.45
N GLY A 48 11.27 11.42 -14.66
CA GLY A 48 11.74 11.09 -13.32
C GLY A 48 12.47 9.76 -13.26
N TYR A 49 11.72 8.65 -13.33
CA TYR A 49 12.23 7.31 -13.04
C TYR A 49 13.43 6.91 -13.90
N TYR A 50 13.31 6.93 -15.23
CA TYR A 50 14.37 6.50 -16.13
C TYR A 50 15.65 7.33 -15.98
N ASN A 51 15.51 8.65 -15.86
CA ASN A 51 16.65 9.54 -15.67
C ASN A 51 17.33 9.31 -14.31
N ALA A 52 16.55 9.08 -13.25
CA ALA A 52 17.09 8.80 -11.93
C ALA A 52 17.73 7.41 -11.85
N ASP A 53 17.17 6.41 -12.51
CA ASP A 53 17.73 5.06 -12.58
C ASP A 53 19.07 5.05 -13.33
N LEU A 54 19.20 5.83 -14.41
CA LEU A 54 20.49 6.02 -15.09
C LEU A 54 21.56 6.64 -14.16
N LEU A 55 21.20 7.68 -13.40
CA LEU A 55 22.11 8.29 -12.43
C LEU A 55 22.54 7.27 -11.37
N ILE A 56 21.61 6.46 -10.84
CA ILE A 56 21.94 5.41 -9.88
C ILE A 56 22.91 4.39 -10.47
N GLN A 57 22.67 3.93 -11.70
CA GLN A 57 23.56 2.97 -12.36
C GLN A 57 24.95 3.54 -12.60
N GLU A 58 25.03 4.81 -13.03
CA GLU A 58 26.29 5.51 -13.21
C GLU A 58 27.03 5.68 -11.88
N SER A 59 26.33 6.08 -10.81
CA SER A 59 26.91 6.19 -9.47
C SER A 59 27.44 4.85 -8.95
N ILE A 60 26.70 3.75 -9.13
CA ILE A 60 27.17 2.41 -8.74
C ILE A 60 28.45 2.07 -9.49
N LEU A 61 28.48 2.27 -10.81
CA LEU A 61 29.65 1.99 -11.63
C LEU A 61 30.86 2.83 -11.21
N GLN A 62 30.67 4.12 -10.89
CA GLN A 62 31.74 4.98 -10.39
C GLN A 62 32.26 4.50 -9.01
N LEU A 63 31.38 4.06 -8.11
CA LEU A 63 31.78 3.51 -6.81
C LEU A 63 32.54 2.18 -6.96
N GLU A 64 32.09 1.30 -7.85
CA GLU A 64 32.77 0.03 -8.14
C GLU A 64 34.17 0.26 -8.73
N GLN A 65 34.36 1.27 -9.58
CA GLN A 65 35.68 1.62 -10.12
C GLN A 65 36.67 2.14 -9.08
N GLN A 66 36.19 2.67 -7.95
CA GLN A 66 37.04 3.10 -6.85
C GLN A 66 37.51 1.95 -5.97
N HIS A 67 36.86 0.78 -6.09
CA HIS A 67 37.20 -0.40 -5.32
C HIS A 67 38.42 -1.11 -5.93
N LEU A 68 39.36 -1.52 -5.08
CA LEU A 68 40.54 -2.29 -5.47
C LEU A 68 40.47 -3.65 -4.80
N ASP A 69 40.28 -4.70 -5.60
CA ASP A 69 40.16 -6.06 -5.10
C ASP A 69 41.43 -6.55 -4.40
N ASN A 70 41.30 -6.91 -3.12
CA ASN A 70 42.33 -7.62 -2.39
C ASN A 70 41.99 -9.11 -2.30
N TYR A 71 42.58 -9.90 -3.20
CA TYR A 71 42.40 -11.37 -3.26
C TYR A 71 42.96 -12.14 -2.05
N SER A 72 43.64 -11.46 -1.12
CA SER A 72 44.06 -12.07 0.15
C SER A 72 42.94 -12.04 1.20
N GLN A 73 41.88 -11.27 0.97
CA GLN A 73 40.72 -11.14 1.83
C GLN A 73 39.48 -11.72 1.16
N LEU A 74 38.41 -11.89 1.94
CA LEU A 74 37.13 -12.28 1.39
C LEU A 74 36.58 -11.12 0.54
N LEU A 75 36.27 -11.39 -0.73
CA LEU A 75 35.74 -10.37 -1.64
C LEU A 75 34.31 -10.00 -1.25
N ALA A 76 34.02 -8.70 -1.26
CA ALA A 76 32.67 -8.20 -1.08
C ALA A 76 31.75 -8.62 -2.23
N ILE A 77 30.52 -9.00 -1.88
CA ILE A 77 29.48 -9.31 -2.87
C ILE A 77 29.04 -8.03 -3.60
N TYR A 78 29.08 -6.88 -2.90
CA TYR A 78 28.68 -5.58 -3.41
C TYR A 78 29.84 -4.58 -3.28
N PRO A 79 30.73 -4.48 -4.29
CA PRO A 79 31.94 -3.64 -4.19
C PRO A 79 31.64 -2.16 -3.93
N TYR A 80 30.50 -1.66 -4.42
CA TYR A 80 30.06 -0.28 -4.22
C TYR A 80 29.82 0.11 -2.76
N VAL A 81 29.62 -0.86 -1.84
CA VAL A 81 29.45 -0.59 -0.40
C VAL A 81 30.80 -0.26 0.26
N GLU A 82 31.87 -0.88 -0.22
CA GLU A 82 33.25 -0.72 0.30
C GLU A 82 34.03 0.40 -0.42
N ALA A 83 33.35 1.22 -1.22
CA ALA A 83 33.99 2.30 -1.95
C ALA A 83 34.76 3.25 -1.00
N SER A 84 35.98 3.61 -1.40
CA SER A 84 36.87 4.44 -0.58
C SER A 84 36.35 5.87 -0.38
N ASN A 85 35.61 6.43 -1.36
CA ASN A 85 34.98 7.74 -1.26
C ASN A 85 33.51 7.72 -1.75
N PRO A 86 32.58 7.28 -0.89
CA PRO A 86 31.13 7.24 -1.20
C PRO A 86 30.53 8.61 -1.53
N LYS A 87 31.15 9.69 -1.03
CA LYS A 87 30.68 11.07 -1.27
C LYS A 87 30.94 11.56 -2.69
N ALA A 88 31.79 10.86 -3.46
CA ALA A 88 32.10 11.24 -4.84
C ALA A 88 30.86 11.28 -5.74
N VAL A 89 29.86 10.43 -5.47
CA VAL A 89 28.62 10.32 -6.26
C VAL A 89 27.44 11.04 -5.61
N ALA A 90 27.64 11.72 -4.48
CA ALA A 90 26.54 12.29 -3.71
C ALA A 90 25.70 13.30 -4.51
N GLU A 91 26.33 14.10 -5.39
CA GLU A 91 25.64 15.08 -6.23
C GLU A 91 24.67 14.42 -7.22
N ASP A 92 25.11 13.33 -7.88
CA ASP A 92 24.27 12.57 -8.82
C ASP A 92 23.11 11.87 -8.10
N LEU A 93 23.38 11.34 -6.90
CA LEU A 93 22.37 10.71 -6.05
C LEU A 93 21.32 11.71 -5.54
N ASP A 94 21.74 12.91 -5.14
CA ASP A 94 20.83 13.98 -4.74
C ASP A 94 19.95 14.44 -5.92
N LEU A 95 20.52 14.54 -7.12
CA LEU A 95 19.77 14.84 -8.34
C LEU A 95 18.76 13.72 -8.68
N ALA A 96 19.14 12.45 -8.49
CA ALA A 96 18.24 11.32 -8.66
C ALA A 96 17.06 11.40 -7.67
N MET A 97 17.34 11.69 -6.39
CA MET A 97 16.34 11.88 -5.34
C MET A 97 15.39 13.05 -5.65
N GLU A 98 15.91 14.18 -6.12
CA GLU A 98 15.09 15.33 -6.52
C GLU A 98 14.10 14.93 -7.63
N LYS A 99 14.59 14.31 -8.70
CA LYS A 99 13.76 13.89 -9.85
C LYS A 99 12.61 12.97 -9.44
N VAL A 100 12.89 11.96 -8.61
CA VAL A 100 11.84 11.02 -8.18
C VAL A 100 10.88 11.67 -7.17
N SER A 101 11.37 12.58 -6.31
CA SER A 101 10.52 13.33 -5.39
C SER A 101 9.48 14.20 -6.12
N VAL A 102 9.87 14.83 -7.24
CA VAL A 102 8.96 15.61 -8.10
C VAL A 102 7.86 14.71 -8.66
N VAL A 103 8.20 13.49 -9.10
CA VAL A 103 7.22 12.53 -9.61
C VAL A 103 6.25 12.06 -8.52
N VAL A 104 6.74 11.72 -7.33
CA VAL A 104 5.89 11.29 -6.20
C VAL A 104 4.88 12.39 -5.82
N ASN A 105 5.29 13.65 -5.87
CA ASN A 105 4.47 14.80 -5.47
C ASN A 105 3.47 15.24 -6.56
N LEU A 106 3.89 15.26 -7.83
CA LEU A 106 3.07 15.76 -8.95
C LEU A 106 2.29 14.66 -9.68
N HIS A 107 2.75 13.41 -9.62
CA HIS A 107 2.25 12.30 -10.40
C HIS A 107 1.93 11.06 -9.55
N ARG A 108 1.41 11.24 -8.34
CA ARG A 108 1.02 10.15 -7.40
C ARG A 108 0.07 9.09 -7.99
N VAL A 109 -0.72 9.43 -9.02
CA VAL A 109 -1.62 8.49 -9.72
C VAL A 109 -0.90 7.59 -10.73
N SER A 110 0.39 7.85 -10.96
CA SER A 110 1.24 7.11 -11.87
C SER A 110 1.46 5.69 -11.36
N GLN A 111 1.67 4.77 -12.29
CA GLN A 111 2.08 3.40 -11.96
C GLN A 111 3.56 3.25 -11.62
N TRP A 112 4.36 4.33 -11.74
CA TRP A 112 5.80 4.35 -11.49
C TRP A 112 6.15 4.92 -10.11
N THR A 113 5.14 5.20 -9.28
CA THR A 113 5.34 5.85 -7.99
C THR A 113 6.07 4.93 -7.02
N ASP A 114 5.80 3.62 -7.06
CA ASP A 114 6.54 2.59 -6.34
C ASP A 114 8.01 2.50 -6.80
N ASP A 115 8.27 2.51 -8.11
CA ASP A 115 9.67 2.57 -8.60
C ASP A 115 10.42 3.80 -8.09
N CYS A 116 9.75 4.96 -8.06
CA CYS A 116 10.34 6.20 -7.59
C CYS A 116 10.76 6.11 -6.11
N TYR A 117 9.97 5.44 -5.26
CA TYR A 117 10.37 5.18 -3.87
C TYR A 117 11.55 4.21 -3.78
N LEU A 118 11.60 3.19 -4.64
CA LEU A 118 12.75 2.28 -4.70
C LEU A 118 14.03 3.05 -5.04
N ILE A 119 14.00 3.86 -6.10
CA ILE A 119 15.15 4.67 -6.52
C ILE A 119 15.57 5.65 -5.43
N PHE A 120 14.61 6.27 -4.74
CA PHE A 120 14.90 7.16 -3.62
C PHE A 120 15.63 6.44 -2.49
N GLY A 121 15.15 5.26 -2.08
CA GLY A 121 15.81 4.45 -1.04
C GLY A 121 17.18 3.94 -1.49
N LYS A 122 17.34 3.53 -2.75
CA LYS A 122 18.65 3.14 -3.32
C LYS A 122 19.64 4.28 -3.26
N ALA A 123 19.21 5.50 -3.61
CA ALA A 123 20.06 6.68 -3.52
C ALA A 123 20.56 6.92 -2.10
N GLN A 124 19.64 6.90 -1.12
CA GLN A 124 19.98 7.04 0.31
C GLN A 124 20.96 5.96 0.78
N PHE A 125 20.73 4.70 0.36
CA PHE A 125 21.64 3.59 0.67
C PHE A 125 23.05 3.82 0.12
N LEU A 126 23.16 4.24 -1.14
CA LEU A 126 24.46 4.50 -1.78
C LEU A 126 25.19 5.70 -1.17
N LYS A 127 24.45 6.67 -0.62
CA LYS A 127 25.00 7.76 0.19
C LYS A 127 25.46 7.32 1.59
N GLN A 128 25.30 6.05 1.95
CA GLN A 128 25.52 5.49 3.29
C GLN A 128 24.60 6.09 4.36
N GLU A 129 23.45 6.64 3.96
CA GLU A 129 22.40 7.13 4.85
C GLU A 129 21.43 5.98 5.19
N TYR A 130 21.96 4.91 5.81
CA TYR A 130 21.21 3.65 5.99
C TYR A 130 19.95 3.78 6.84
N GLU A 131 19.93 4.69 7.82
CA GLU A 131 18.76 4.96 8.65
C GLU A 131 17.62 5.56 7.82
N SER A 132 17.92 6.58 7.01
CA SER A 132 16.95 7.20 6.10
C SER A 132 16.47 6.23 5.03
N ALA A 133 17.37 5.39 4.51
CA ALA A 133 17.05 4.37 3.52
C ALA A 133 16.08 3.31 4.08
N GLU A 134 16.31 2.86 5.30
CA GLU A 134 15.42 1.93 6.00
C GLU A 134 14.00 2.48 6.10
N GLU A 135 13.82 3.70 6.61
CA GLU A 135 12.49 4.32 6.73
C GLU A 135 11.76 4.38 5.38
N THR A 136 12.47 4.74 4.31
CA THR A 136 11.91 4.78 2.95
C THR A 136 11.47 3.39 2.49
N PHE A 137 12.29 2.37 2.70
CA PHE A 137 11.97 1.00 2.27
C PHE A 137 10.90 0.35 3.15
N GLU A 138 10.86 0.63 4.46
CA GLU A 138 9.76 0.22 5.34
C GLU A 138 8.44 0.85 4.90
N PHE A 139 8.44 2.16 4.63
CA PHE A 139 7.27 2.84 4.09
C PHE A 139 6.82 2.19 2.76
N MET A 140 7.75 1.95 1.85
CA MET A 140 7.46 1.37 0.55
C MET A 140 6.86 -0.04 0.67
N THR A 141 7.48 -0.90 1.48
CA THR A 141 7.02 -2.28 1.67
C THR A 141 5.66 -2.36 2.36
N ALA A 142 5.36 -1.44 3.29
CA ALA A 142 4.03 -1.32 3.89
C ALA A 142 2.98 -0.80 2.89
N GLU A 143 3.25 0.33 2.22
CA GLU A 143 2.28 1.03 1.37
C GLU A 143 1.97 0.28 0.06
N PHE A 144 2.96 -0.41 -0.50
CA PHE A 144 2.88 -1.11 -1.78
C PHE A 144 2.82 -2.64 -1.65
N HIS A 145 2.46 -3.16 -0.47
CA HIS A 145 2.26 -4.58 -0.29
C HIS A 145 1.20 -5.13 -1.27
N PRO A 146 1.43 -6.28 -1.95
CA PRO A 146 0.53 -6.78 -2.99
C PRO A 146 -0.93 -6.92 -2.56
N THR A 147 -1.17 -7.34 -1.31
CA THR A 147 -2.52 -7.49 -0.76
C THR A 147 -3.20 -6.13 -0.52
N GLU A 148 -2.46 -5.12 -0.06
CA GLU A 148 -2.97 -3.78 0.17
C GLU A 148 -3.32 -3.07 -1.13
N VAL A 149 -2.42 -3.13 -2.12
CA VAL A 149 -2.63 -2.56 -3.45
C VAL A 149 -3.88 -3.20 -4.08
N ALA A 150 -4.00 -4.53 -4.03
CA ALA A 150 -5.18 -5.23 -4.53
C ALA A 150 -6.47 -4.79 -3.82
N ALA A 151 -6.44 -4.63 -2.49
CA ALA A 151 -7.59 -4.17 -1.71
C ALA A 151 -8.00 -2.72 -2.05
N ARG A 152 -7.02 -1.82 -2.23
CA ARG A 152 -7.24 -0.41 -2.63
C ARG A 152 -7.84 -0.32 -4.04
N GLU A 153 -7.32 -1.12 -4.98
CA GLU A 153 -7.88 -1.23 -6.32
C GLU A 153 -9.32 -1.74 -6.31
N ALA A 154 -9.62 -2.77 -5.52
CA ALA A 154 -10.96 -3.35 -5.41
C ALA A 154 -11.97 -2.31 -4.85
N LYS A 155 -11.59 -1.58 -3.80
CA LYS A 155 -12.38 -0.46 -3.24
C LYS A 155 -12.65 0.62 -4.28
N THR A 156 -11.62 0.99 -5.06
CA THR A 156 -11.75 2.00 -6.13
C THR A 156 -12.69 1.54 -7.24
N LYS A 157 -12.58 0.27 -7.67
CA LYS A 157 -13.45 -0.34 -8.68
C LYS A 157 -14.90 -0.40 -8.20
N SER A 158 -15.16 -0.80 -6.94
CA SER A 158 -16.52 -0.84 -6.39
C SER A 158 -17.14 0.56 -6.29
N GLY A 159 -16.37 1.57 -5.86
CA GLY A 159 -16.80 2.96 -5.81
C GLY A 159 -17.17 3.52 -7.19
N LYS A 160 -16.40 3.20 -8.23
CA LYS A 160 -16.71 3.58 -9.62
C LYS A 160 -17.98 2.88 -10.13
N ARG A 161 -18.19 1.60 -9.79
CA ARG A 161 -19.43 0.86 -10.13
C ARG A 161 -20.65 1.50 -9.48
N LEU A 162 -20.58 1.84 -8.20
CA LEU A 162 -21.67 2.50 -7.46
C LEU A 162 -22.03 3.87 -8.07
N LYS A 163 -21.02 4.70 -8.41
CA LYS A 163 -21.25 5.99 -9.08
C LYS A 163 -21.88 5.82 -10.46
N LYS A 164 -21.47 4.80 -11.23
CA LYS A 164 -22.01 4.51 -12.56
C LYS A 164 -23.45 4.01 -12.51
N ALA A 165 -23.78 3.15 -11.54
CA ALA A 165 -25.16 2.70 -11.29
C ALA A 165 -26.06 3.88 -10.92
N ALA A 166 -25.61 4.74 -10.00
CA ALA A 166 -26.35 5.96 -9.63
C ALA A 166 -26.58 6.92 -10.81
N LYS A 167 -25.62 7.03 -11.74
CA LYS A 167 -25.73 7.90 -12.93
C LYS A 167 -26.62 7.33 -14.03
N ARG A 168 -26.77 5.99 -14.10
CA ARG A 168 -27.58 5.30 -15.13
C ARG A 168 -29.07 5.26 -14.80
N GLY A 169 -29.49 5.71 -13.62
CA GLY A 169 -30.90 5.61 -13.20
C GLY A 169 -31.36 4.16 -13.03
N GLU A 170 -30.46 3.18 -13.14
CA GLU A 170 -30.69 1.83 -12.64
C GLU A 170 -30.81 1.96 -11.12
N ASN A 171 -32.05 1.86 -10.62
CA ASN A 171 -32.29 1.32 -9.30
C ASN A 171 -31.78 -0.13 -9.33
N THR A 172 -30.46 -0.33 -9.31
CA THR A 172 -29.91 -1.62 -8.93
C THR A 172 -30.50 -1.93 -7.58
N ASP A 173 -31.33 -2.96 -7.56
CA ASP A 173 -31.96 -3.47 -6.37
C ASP A 173 -30.94 -3.48 -5.24
N LYS A 174 -31.38 -2.91 -4.12
CA LYS A 174 -30.60 -2.77 -2.89
C LYS A 174 -30.46 -4.14 -2.20
N GLU A 175 -29.91 -5.10 -2.92
CA GLU A 175 -29.59 -6.47 -2.49
C GLU A 175 -28.17 -6.77 -2.98
N ALA A 176 -27.13 -6.13 -2.45
CA ALA A 176 -26.32 -6.78 -1.41
C ALA A 176 -25.47 -5.78 -0.60
N VAL A 177 -25.69 -4.47 -0.75
CA VAL A 177 -24.98 -3.43 0.03
C VAL A 177 -25.98 -2.55 0.76
N LYS A 178 -26.83 -3.16 1.58
CA LYS A 178 -27.49 -2.47 2.69
C LYS A 178 -26.67 -2.75 3.93
N GLN A 179 -25.53 -2.06 4.06
CA GLN A 179 -25.06 -1.73 5.40
C GLN A 179 -26.27 -1.10 6.10
N LEU A 180 -26.82 -1.80 7.10
CA LEU A 180 -28.03 -1.40 7.80
C LEU A 180 -27.98 0.11 8.06
N SER A 181 -28.94 0.84 7.51
CA SER A 181 -29.00 2.29 7.68
C SER A 181 -28.89 2.60 9.18
N LYS A 182 -28.19 3.67 9.58
CA LYS A 182 -27.98 4.02 11.01
C LYS A 182 -29.29 3.92 11.82
N LYS A 183 -30.44 4.26 11.22
CA LYS A 183 -31.78 4.10 11.81
C LYS A 183 -32.21 2.64 12.04
N GLN A 184 -31.86 1.72 11.14
CA GLN A 184 -32.15 0.28 11.28
C GLN A 184 -31.26 -0.36 12.35
N ARG A 185 -29.98 0.02 12.46
CA ARG A 185 -29.09 -0.45 13.56
C ARG A 185 -29.58 0.01 14.93
N ILE A 186 -30.00 1.28 15.03
CA ILE A 186 -30.57 1.84 16.26
C ILE A 186 -31.90 1.16 16.62
N LYS A 187 -32.76 0.86 15.64
CA LYS A 187 -34.03 0.12 15.88
C LYS A 187 -33.77 -1.32 16.34
N LEU A 188 -32.84 -2.03 15.70
CA LEU A 188 -32.47 -3.40 16.07
C LEU A 188 -31.84 -3.45 17.47
N ALA A 189 -30.98 -2.48 17.81
CA ALA A 189 -30.38 -2.36 19.13
C ALA A 189 -31.43 -2.06 20.21
N LYS A 190 -32.39 -1.16 19.93
CA LYS A 190 -33.52 -0.87 20.83
C LYS A 190 -34.47 -2.06 21.02
N GLN A 191 -34.71 -2.85 19.97
CA GLN A 191 -35.49 -4.09 20.07
C GLN A 191 -34.77 -5.14 20.92
N LYS A 192 -33.48 -5.39 20.66
CA LYS A 192 -32.66 -6.31 21.47
C LYS A 192 -32.54 -5.87 22.93
N GLN A 193 -32.52 -4.57 23.23
CA GLN A 193 -32.54 -4.08 24.61
C GLN A 193 -33.91 -4.31 25.28
N LYS A 194 -35.01 -4.05 24.58
CA LYS A 194 -36.37 -4.30 25.10
C LYS A 194 -36.63 -5.79 25.35
N GLU A 195 -36.13 -6.67 24.49
CA GLU A 195 -36.22 -8.13 24.68
C GLU A 195 -35.41 -8.58 25.90
N ARG A 196 -34.16 -8.14 26.04
CA ARG A 196 -33.34 -8.43 27.23
C ARG A 196 -33.98 -7.93 28.52
N GLU A 197 -34.63 -6.77 28.50
CA GLU A 197 -35.30 -6.22 29.68
C GLU A 197 -36.57 -7.02 30.03
N LYS A 198 -37.35 -7.45 29.03
CA LYS A 198 -38.51 -8.34 29.22
C LYS A 198 -38.08 -9.68 29.79
N GLU A 199 -37.01 -10.27 29.26
CA GLU A 199 -36.45 -11.53 29.73
C GLU A 199 -35.94 -11.41 31.18
N ARG A 200 -35.28 -10.29 31.53
CA ARG A 200 -34.82 -10.01 32.91
C ARG A 200 -36.00 -9.87 33.88
N LYS A 201 -37.09 -9.23 33.46
CA LYS A 201 -38.32 -9.08 34.27
C LYS A 201 -39.05 -10.42 34.45
N GLN A 202 -39.10 -11.26 33.41
CA GLN A 202 -39.67 -12.61 33.50
C GLN A 202 -38.85 -13.49 34.43
N ARG A 203 -37.52 -13.49 34.28
CA ARG A 203 -36.60 -14.22 35.16
C ARG A 203 -36.72 -13.79 36.63
N ASN A 204 -36.82 -12.48 36.90
CA ASN A 204 -37.01 -11.99 38.27
C ASN A 204 -38.36 -12.39 38.87
N LYS A 205 -39.41 -12.53 38.06
CA LYS A 205 -40.71 -13.06 38.51
C LYS A 205 -40.62 -14.56 38.81
N GLU A 206 -39.90 -15.32 37.99
CA GLU A 206 -39.67 -16.76 38.21
C GLU A 206 -38.84 -17.01 39.47
N ILE A 207 -37.78 -16.24 39.71
CA ILE A 207 -36.96 -16.32 40.93
C ILE A 207 -37.79 -15.99 42.19
N LYS A 208 -38.66 -14.96 42.14
CA LYS A 208 -39.55 -14.64 43.27
C LYS A 208 -40.58 -15.74 43.53
N LYS A 209 -41.09 -16.40 42.48
CA LYS A 209 -42.00 -17.55 42.61
C LYS A 209 -41.30 -18.80 43.16
N ALA A 210 -40.05 -19.05 42.75
CA ALA A 210 -39.23 -20.14 43.27
C ALA A 210 -38.89 -19.95 44.76
N ARG A 211 -38.50 -18.72 45.16
CA ARG A 211 -38.23 -18.37 46.57
C ARG A 211 -39.45 -18.52 47.49
N LYS A 212 -40.66 -18.20 47.01
CA LYS A 212 -41.91 -18.41 47.77
C LYS A 212 -42.30 -19.88 47.94
N LYS A 213 -41.78 -20.79 47.11
CA LYS A 213 -42.05 -22.24 47.16
C LYS A 213 -40.92 -23.06 47.81
N GLY A 214 -39.97 -22.41 48.48
CA GLY A 214 -38.89 -23.09 49.22
C GLY A 214 -37.83 -23.80 48.37
N GLY A 215 -37.81 -23.60 47.05
CA GLY A 215 -36.87 -24.27 46.12
C GLY A 215 -35.68 -23.40 45.70
N LYS A 216 -34.54 -24.04 45.40
CA LYS A 216 -33.32 -23.40 44.87
C LYS A 216 -33.57 -22.80 43.47
N ALA A 217 -32.95 -21.65 43.18
CA ALA A 217 -33.20 -20.87 41.96
C ALA A 217 -32.76 -21.61 40.66
N PRO A 218 -33.48 -21.46 39.53
CA PRO A 218 -33.13 -22.12 38.28
C PRO A 218 -31.79 -21.61 37.70
N PRO A 219 -30.98 -22.47 37.07
CA PRO A 219 -29.67 -22.10 36.55
C PRO A 219 -29.79 -21.11 35.37
N ARG A 220 -28.81 -20.20 35.29
CA ARG A 220 -28.67 -19.23 34.19
C ARG A 220 -28.43 -20.02 32.89
N LYS A 221 -29.27 -19.87 31.86
CA LYS A 221 -28.84 -20.21 30.49
C LYS A 221 -27.57 -19.40 30.16
N PRO A 222 -26.50 -20.01 29.63
CA PRO A 222 -25.28 -19.29 29.29
C PRO A 222 -25.58 -18.17 28.29
N LYS A 223 -24.99 -16.99 28.52
CA LYS A 223 -24.78 -16.04 27.44
C LYS A 223 -23.62 -16.59 26.61
N GLU A 224 -23.82 -16.78 25.31
CA GLU A 224 -22.70 -16.69 24.37
C GLU A 224 -22.35 -15.19 24.22
N GLU A 225 -21.34 -14.75 24.97
CA GLU A 225 -20.56 -13.54 24.69
C GLU A 225 -19.11 -14.02 24.47
N PRO A 226 -18.38 -13.60 23.42
CA PRO A 226 -17.00 -14.03 23.20
C PRO A 226 -16.10 -13.53 24.34
N LYS A 227 -15.24 -14.43 24.83
CA LYS A 227 -14.34 -14.21 25.97
C LYS A 227 -13.19 -13.26 25.62
N GLU A 228 -12.98 -12.26 26.47
CA GLU A 228 -11.67 -11.68 26.78
C GLU A 228 -11.45 -11.96 28.28
N GLU A 229 -10.39 -12.68 28.62
CA GLU A 229 -9.84 -12.75 29.98
C GLU A 229 -8.31 -12.66 29.84
N THR A 230 -7.72 -11.65 30.47
CA THR A 230 -6.29 -11.58 30.79
C THR A 230 -6.08 -12.13 32.20
N SER A 231 -5.15 -13.06 32.36
CA SER A 231 -4.39 -13.24 33.60
C SER A 231 -2.92 -13.50 33.26
N ILE A 232 -2.06 -12.67 33.83
CA ILE A 232 -0.59 -12.79 33.85
C ILE A 232 -0.26 -13.67 35.07
N VAL A 233 0.58 -14.72 34.98
CA VAL A 233 2.04 -14.70 35.27
C VAL A 233 2.72 -16.03 34.88
N ASP A 234 3.87 -15.87 34.24
CA ASP A 234 5.15 -16.62 34.29
C ASP A 234 5.39 -17.96 33.56
N ALA A 235 6.59 -17.96 32.94
CA ALA A 235 7.45 -19.05 32.51
C ALA A 235 6.99 -20.02 31.39
N GLY A 236 7.68 -19.88 30.24
CA GLY A 236 8.05 -21.03 29.40
C GLY A 236 7.17 -21.28 28.17
N GLU A 237 7.77 -21.00 27.01
CA GLU A 237 7.68 -21.81 25.79
C GLU A 237 6.29 -22.07 25.14
N THR A 238 6.21 -21.70 23.84
CA THR A 238 5.56 -22.45 22.73
C THR A 238 4.24 -21.89 22.14
N GLU A 239 4.42 -21.28 20.96
CA GLU A 239 3.62 -21.33 19.71
C GLU A 239 2.30 -20.53 19.53
N GLU A 240 2.39 -19.53 18.64
CA GLU A 240 1.28 -18.84 17.95
C GLU A 240 0.77 -19.62 16.70
N PRO A 241 -0.51 -19.48 16.30
CA PRO A 241 -1.11 -20.32 15.26
C PRO A 241 -0.97 -19.75 13.83
N ALA A 242 -0.21 -20.51 13.02
CA ALA A 242 -0.38 -20.77 11.58
C ALA A 242 -0.45 -19.58 10.60
N ASP A 243 0.69 -18.91 10.47
CA ASP A 243 1.15 -18.27 9.22
C ASP A 243 1.07 -19.25 8.03
N THR A 244 0.71 -18.74 6.85
CA THR A 244 0.92 -19.42 5.57
C THR A 244 2.40 -19.73 5.38
N ILE A 245 2.79 -20.95 5.80
CA ILE A 245 4.03 -21.69 5.53
C ILE A 245 5.21 -20.78 5.12
N ARG A 246 5.75 -20.07 6.12
CA ARG A 246 7.18 -19.75 6.14
C ARG A 246 7.88 -21.07 6.39
N HIS A 247 8.32 -21.76 5.33
CA HIS A 247 9.29 -22.82 5.51
C HIS A 247 10.62 -22.12 5.86
N ARG A 248 10.82 -21.80 7.15
CA ARG A 248 12.12 -21.35 7.65
C ARG A 248 13.03 -22.58 7.59
N PRO A 249 14.06 -22.64 6.72
CA PRO A 249 15.06 -23.67 6.87
C PRO A 249 15.73 -23.46 8.23
N ALA A 250 15.93 -24.55 8.98
CA ALA A 250 16.66 -24.52 10.24
C ALA A 250 18.04 -23.86 10.02
N PRO A 251 18.63 -23.20 11.05
CA PRO A 251 19.95 -22.60 10.94
C PRO A 251 21.00 -23.71 10.79
N GLY A 252 21.21 -24.10 9.55
CA GLY A 252 22.21 -25.02 9.05
C GLY A 252 22.63 -24.46 7.70
N SER A 253 23.93 -24.35 7.48
CA SER A 253 24.57 -23.71 6.33
C SER A 253 23.78 -23.89 5.04
N ILE A 254 23.10 -22.82 4.64
CA ILE A 254 22.39 -22.76 3.38
C ILE A 254 23.45 -22.91 2.28
N ARG A 255 23.53 -24.10 1.68
CA ARG A 255 24.33 -24.33 0.49
C ARG A 255 23.59 -23.71 -0.69
N LEU A 256 24.32 -22.97 -1.53
CA LEU A 256 23.79 -22.18 -2.66
C LEU A 256 22.89 -22.99 -3.63
N GLY A 257 22.92 -24.32 -3.58
CA GLY A 257 22.09 -25.22 -4.40
C GLY A 257 20.73 -25.63 -3.83
N ASP A 258 20.48 -25.50 -2.53
CA ASP A 258 19.29 -26.08 -1.88
C ASP A 258 18.17 -25.05 -1.64
N VAL A 259 18.44 -23.75 -1.82
CA VAL A 259 17.40 -22.71 -1.82
C VAL A 259 16.77 -22.68 -3.19
N LYS A 260 15.61 -23.32 -3.33
CA LYS A 260 14.67 -22.93 -4.39
C LYS A 260 13.88 -21.75 -3.83
N PRO A 261 14.23 -20.49 -4.17
CA PRO A 261 13.38 -19.38 -3.78
C PRO A 261 11.98 -19.67 -4.32
N ILE A 262 10.97 -19.58 -3.46
CA ILE A 262 9.57 -19.55 -3.91
C ILE A 262 9.41 -18.20 -4.58
N ILE A 263 9.87 -18.10 -5.83
CA ILE A 263 9.55 -16.98 -6.69
C ILE A 263 8.11 -17.23 -7.09
N PRO A 264 7.12 -16.42 -6.66
CA PRO A 264 5.82 -16.47 -7.28
C PRO A 264 6.05 -16.09 -8.75
N GLU A 265 6.14 -17.10 -9.63
CA GLU A 265 6.25 -16.92 -11.07
C GLU A 265 4.99 -16.18 -11.53
N GLY A 266 5.09 -14.86 -11.59
CA GLY A 266 4.09 -14.05 -12.27
C GLY A 266 4.26 -14.26 -13.76
N ASP A 267 3.17 -14.56 -14.47
CA ASP A 267 3.18 -14.73 -15.92
C ASP A 267 3.92 -13.56 -16.61
N PRO A 268 5.10 -13.76 -17.20
CA PRO A 268 5.92 -12.66 -17.74
C PRO A 268 5.19 -11.91 -18.86
N GLU A 269 4.33 -12.60 -19.61
CA GLU A 269 3.51 -12.03 -20.69
C GLU A 269 2.52 -10.96 -20.20
N LYS A 270 2.06 -11.07 -18.95
CA LYS A 270 1.10 -10.12 -18.34
C LYS A 270 1.70 -8.73 -18.14
N TYR A 271 3.03 -8.64 -18.06
CA TYR A 271 3.79 -7.43 -17.79
C TYR A 271 4.39 -6.77 -19.04
N ILE A 272 4.09 -7.30 -20.24
CA ILE A 272 4.45 -6.62 -21.50
C ILE A 272 3.70 -5.29 -21.61
N ILE A 273 2.46 -5.25 -21.14
CA ILE A 273 1.58 -4.06 -21.20
C ILE A 273 1.45 -3.38 -19.83
N LYS A 274 1.69 -4.11 -18.74
CA LYS A 274 1.58 -3.60 -17.36
C LYS A 274 2.93 -3.53 -16.69
N HIS A 275 3.17 -2.44 -15.98
CA HIS A 275 4.37 -2.28 -15.17
C HIS A 275 4.48 -3.40 -14.10
N ARG A 276 5.69 -3.93 -13.90
CA ARG A 276 5.97 -5.03 -12.96
C ARG A 276 6.11 -4.44 -11.55
N PRO A 277 5.40 -4.96 -10.55
CA PRO A 277 5.51 -4.45 -9.19
C PRO A 277 6.94 -4.64 -8.64
N VAL A 278 7.42 -3.61 -7.96
CA VAL A 278 8.81 -3.52 -7.47
C VAL A 278 8.98 -4.05 -6.04
N TYR A 279 7.88 -4.49 -5.42
CA TYR A 279 7.83 -4.89 -4.02
C TYR A 279 8.93 -5.88 -3.60
N GLN A 280 9.18 -6.92 -4.40
CA GLN A 280 10.21 -7.92 -4.08
C GLN A 280 11.62 -7.31 -4.07
N GLU A 281 11.90 -6.43 -5.01
CA GLU A 281 13.17 -5.72 -5.05
C GLU A 281 13.32 -4.80 -3.83
N ALA A 282 12.25 -4.10 -3.45
CA ALA A 282 12.25 -3.27 -2.24
C ALA A 282 12.53 -4.08 -0.96
N VAL A 283 11.96 -5.30 -0.83
CA VAL A 283 12.25 -6.20 0.29
C VAL A 283 13.73 -6.61 0.31
N LEU A 284 14.32 -6.90 -0.86
CA LEU A 284 15.75 -7.23 -0.96
C LEU A 284 16.63 -6.06 -0.53
N TRP A 285 16.31 -4.84 -0.98
CA TRP A 285 17.07 -3.65 -0.58
C TRP A 285 16.89 -3.33 0.91
N LEU A 286 15.70 -3.53 1.47
CA LEU A 286 15.45 -3.41 2.91
C LEU A 286 16.26 -4.43 3.72
N ALA A 287 16.35 -5.68 3.23
CA ALA A 287 17.20 -6.68 3.88
C ALA A 287 18.68 -6.27 3.83
N ARG A 288 19.16 -5.73 2.69
CA ARG A 288 20.52 -5.18 2.57
C ARG A 288 20.74 -4.03 3.56
N THR A 289 19.80 -3.11 3.71
CA THR A 289 19.93 -1.98 4.66
C THR A 289 20.03 -2.46 6.10
N TYR A 290 19.26 -3.49 6.48
CA TYR A 290 19.39 -4.09 7.81
C TYR A 290 20.74 -4.77 8.04
N ILE A 291 21.30 -5.43 7.03
CA ILE A 291 22.63 -6.05 7.12
C ILE A 291 23.69 -4.99 7.38
N GLU A 292 23.68 -3.88 6.64
CA GLU A 292 24.63 -2.76 6.86
C GLU A 292 24.44 -2.07 8.21
N ARG A 293 23.24 -2.13 8.78
CA ARG A 293 22.94 -1.64 10.14
C ARG A 293 23.21 -2.67 11.24
N GLU A 294 23.79 -3.82 10.91
CA GLU A 294 24.05 -4.94 11.83
C GLU A 294 22.78 -5.52 12.49
N ASN A 295 21.60 -5.28 11.90
CA ASN A 295 20.30 -5.74 12.39
C ASN A 295 19.87 -7.04 11.70
N TYR A 296 20.64 -8.10 11.94
CA TYR A 296 20.45 -9.39 11.27
C TYR A 296 19.09 -10.05 11.55
N ALA A 297 18.51 -9.81 12.73
CA ALA A 297 17.21 -10.38 13.10
C ALA A 297 16.07 -9.87 12.20
N GLN A 298 16.13 -8.61 11.77
CA GLN A 298 15.14 -8.03 10.87
C GLN A 298 15.45 -8.26 9.39
N ALA A 299 16.69 -8.63 9.06
CA ALA A 299 17.10 -8.99 7.70
C ALA A 299 16.56 -10.37 7.26
N GLU A 300 16.22 -11.25 8.20
CA GLU A 300 15.53 -12.53 7.92
C GLU A 300 14.04 -12.28 7.59
N ARG A 301 13.74 -11.83 6.35
CA ARG A 301 12.37 -11.61 5.86
C ARG A 301 12.07 -12.38 4.58
#